data_AF-A0A7C4JDQ5-F1
#
_entry.id   AF-A0A7C4JDQ5-F1
#
_cell.length_a   1.000
_cell.length_b   1.000
_cell.length_c   1.000
_cell.angle_alpha   90.00
_cell.angle_beta   90.00
_cell.angle_gamma   90.00
#
_symmetry.space_group_name_H-M   'P 1'
#
loop_
_entity.id
_entity.type
_entity.pdbx_description
1 polymer ?
#
loop_
_entity_poly.entity_id
_entity_poly.type
_entity_poly.pdbx_seq_one_letter_code
_entity_poly.pdbx_strand_id
1 'polypeptide(L)'
;MGDSVGLSGSKVVFVYYAHPMFMYYTPEEEDVIKSIKEYFGKNGKEVVVINPSEYEKIESFKEIKKSKGMKFCLCLVEMADYLVFQRYKITEGFKKFLKEYMDEESSGEEKVRKEMHKLRGLMKREKIVTPGVAEEVNHALENDIPVYEITESGIEDFREEELKSDISPPPEDTLYNTLKRCFQISEVE
;
A
#
# COMPACT_ATOMS: atom_id res chain seq x y z
N MET A 1 21.61 -40.12 -28.61
CA MET A 1 20.41 -39.35 -28.19
C MET A 1 20.75 -38.79 -26.83
N GLY A 2 21.20 -37.53 -26.80
CA GLY A 2 21.61 -36.87 -25.57
C GLY A 2 20.42 -36.13 -25.01
N ASP A 3 19.89 -36.59 -23.89
CA ASP A 3 18.95 -35.83 -23.09
C ASP A 3 19.72 -34.64 -22.51
N SER A 4 19.57 -33.48 -23.16
CA SER A 4 19.97 -32.20 -22.60
C SER A 4 19.09 -31.94 -21.39
N VAL A 5 19.60 -32.28 -20.21
CA VAL A 5 19.06 -31.84 -18.92
C VAL A 5 19.12 -30.32 -18.95
N GLY A 6 18.00 -29.70 -19.34
CA GLY A 6 17.81 -28.27 -19.24
C GLY A 6 17.89 -27.92 -17.77
N LEU A 7 19.03 -27.38 -17.34
CA LEU A 7 19.12 -26.60 -16.12
C LEU A 7 18.24 -25.37 -16.35
N SER A 8 16.93 -25.51 -16.09
CA SER A 8 16.03 -24.38 -16.02
C SER A 8 16.49 -23.59 -14.80
N GLY A 9 17.38 -22.61 -15.03
CA GLY A 9 17.79 -21.68 -13.98
C GLY A 9 16.52 -21.15 -13.35
N SER A 10 16.33 -21.40 -12.05
CA SER A 10 15.17 -20.93 -11.32
C SER A 10 15.08 -19.42 -11.52
N LYS A 11 14.08 -18.96 -12.28
CA LYS A 11 13.90 -17.55 -12.53
C LYS A 11 13.51 -16.90 -11.20
N VAL A 12 14.36 -16.00 -10.71
CA VAL A 12 14.01 -15.10 -9.60
C VAL A 12 12.96 -14.13 -10.11
N VAL A 13 11.90 -13.92 -9.33
CA VAL A 13 10.81 -12.99 -9.60
C VAL A 13 10.80 -11.91 -8.53
N PHE A 14 10.81 -10.66 -8.95
CA PHE A 14 10.69 -9.50 -8.07
C PHE A 14 9.23 -9.02 -8.04
N VAL A 15 8.65 -8.92 -6.84
CA VAL A 15 7.28 -8.44 -6.65
C VAL A 15 7.30 -7.23 -5.74
N TYR A 16 6.88 -6.07 -6.23
CA TYR A 16 6.69 -4.89 -5.40
C TYR A 16 5.37 -4.99 -4.64
N TYR A 17 5.40 -4.79 -3.32
CA TYR A 17 4.19 -4.77 -2.50
C TYR A 17 3.82 -3.34 -2.12
N ALA A 18 2.80 -2.80 -2.78
CA ALA A 18 2.25 -1.47 -2.53
C ALA A 18 1.14 -1.54 -1.47
N HIS A 19 1.40 -1.00 -0.28
CA HIS A 19 0.40 -0.93 0.77
C HIS A 19 0.60 0.31 1.63
N PRO A 20 -0.45 0.76 2.34
CA PRO A 20 -0.33 1.94 3.18
C PRO A 20 0.67 1.77 4.32
N MET A 21 1.33 2.88 4.68
CA MET A 21 2.35 2.91 5.74
C MET A 21 1.87 2.39 7.10
N PHE A 22 0.59 2.53 7.41
CA PHE A 22 0.02 2.06 8.68
C PHE A 22 -0.17 0.54 8.74
N MET A 23 0.14 -0.18 7.66
CA MET A 23 0.20 -1.64 7.67
C MET A 23 1.63 -2.14 7.93
N TYR A 24 2.62 -1.25 8.03
CA TYR A 24 4.02 -1.64 8.20
C TYR A 24 4.22 -2.35 9.54
N TYR A 25 4.92 -3.48 9.50
CA TYR A 25 5.25 -4.33 10.64
C TYR A 25 4.05 -4.91 11.37
N THR A 26 2.92 -5.04 10.67
CA THR A 26 1.73 -5.69 11.19
C THR A 26 1.71 -7.18 10.83
N PRO A 27 1.03 -8.04 11.61
CA PRO A 27 0.82 -9.44 11.22
C PRO A 27 0.11 -9.57 9.86
N GLU A 28 -0.77 -8.63 9.52
CA GLU A 28 -1.45 -8.58 8.22
C GLU A 28 -0.45 -8.40 7.07
N GLU A 29 0.53 -7.50 7.21
CA GLU A 29 1.60 -7.33 6.22
C GLU A 29 2.42 -8.62 6.04
N GLU A 30 2.79 -9.30 7.12
CA GLU A 30 3.54 -10.55 7.07
C GLU A 30 2.75 -11.66 6.35
N ASP A 31 1.46 -11.79 6.65
CA ASP A 31 0.55 -12.76 6.01
C ASP A 31 0.38 -12.48 4.51
N VAL A 32 0.31 -11.21 4.11
CA VAL A 32 0.23 -10.83 2.70
C VAL A 32 1.54 -11.13 1.97
N ILE A 33 2.70 -10.81 2.56
CA ILE A 33 4.01 -11.14 1.97
C ILE A 33 4.13 -12.65 1.73
N LYS A 34 3.69 -13.46 2.71
CA LYS A 34 3.65 -14.91 2.57
C LYS A 34 2.74 -15.33 1.40
N SER A 35 1.55 -14.76 1.31
CA SER A 35 0.59 -15.03 0.23
C SER A 35 1.16 -14.68 -1.15
N ILE A 36 1.88 -13.56 -1.26
CA ILE A 36 2.59 -13.15 -2.48
C ILE A 36 3.63 -14.21 -2.88
N LYS A 37 4.49 -14.62 -1.94
CA LYS A 37 5.51 -15.65 -2.19
C LYS A 37 4.90 -16.97 -2.63
N GLU A 38 3.82 -17.41 -1.99
CA GLU A 38 3.10 -18.63 -2.37
C GLU A 38 2.47 -18.54 -3.76
N TYR A 39 1.88 -17.40 -4.10
CA TYR A 39 1.23 -17.19 -5.39
C TYR A 39 2.23 -17.16 -6.55
N PHE A 40 3.29 -16.36 -6.45
CA PHE A 40 4.29 -16.18 -7.52
C PHE A 40 5.38 -17.25 -7.53
N GLY A 41 5.59 -17.94 -6.40
CA GLY A 41 6.57 -19.01 -6.24
C GLY A 41 6.12 -20.35 -6.83
N LYS A 42 4.89 -20.43 -7.33
CA LYS A 42 4.39 -21.59 -8.08
C LYS A 42 5.37 -21.96 -9.19
N ASN A 43 5.55 -23.26 -9.39
CA ASN A 43 6.52 -23.84 -10.34
C ASN A 43 7.99 -23.67 -9.95
N GLY A 44 8.30 -23.52 -8.66
CA GLY A 44 9.67 -23.53 -8.14
C GLY A 44 10.45 -22.25 -8.43
N LYS A 45 9.76 -21.13 -8.67
CA LYS A 45 10.38 -19.82 -8.81
C LYS A 45 10.77 -19.28 -7.43
N GLU A 46 11.92 -18.64 -7.36
CA GLU A 46 12.30 -17.85 -6.19
C GLU A 46 11.61 -16.50 -6.28
N VAL A 47 10.99 -16.05 -5.17
CA VAL A 47 10.26 -14.78 -5.13
C VAL A 47 10.91 -13.85 -4.11
N VAL A 48 11.32 -12.68 -4.58
CA VAL A 48 11.79 -11.57 -3.77
C VAL A 48 10.67 -10.54 -3.70
N VAL A 49 10.15 -10.30 -2.50
CA VAL A 49 9.15 -9.24 -2.28
C VAL A 49 9.90 -7.97 -1.93
N ILE A 50 9.74 -6.94 -2.76
CA ILE A 50 10.26 -5.59 -2.50
C ILE A 50 9.22 -4.89 -1.64
N ASN A 51 9.46 -4.86 -0.33
CA ASN A 51 8.57 -4.24 0.64
C ASN A 51 9.12 -2.87 1.11
N PRO A 52 8.44 -1.75 0.81
CA PRO A 52 8.79 -0.42 1.29
C PRO A 52 9.05 -0.31 2.79
N SER A 53 8.39 -1.11 3.63
CA SER A 53 8.59 -1.08 5.09
C SER A 53 9.99 -1.54 5.51
N GLU A 54 10.62 -2.47 4.77
CA GLU A 54 11.98 -2.94 5.08
C GLU A 54 13.03 -1.82 4.97
N TYR A 55 12.80 -0.86 4.07
CA TYR A 55 13.70 0.26 3.83
C TYR A 55 13.58 1.37 4.88
N GLU A 56 12.46 1.44 5.61
CA GLU A 56 12.30 2.40 6.71
C GLU A 56 13.20 2.08 7.92
N LYS A 57 13.75 0.87 8.01
CA LYS A 57 14.69 0.48 9.07
C LYS A 57 16.14 0.89 8.78
N ILE A 58 16.46 1.25 7.54
CA ILE A 58 17.84 1.50 7.11
C ILE A 58 18.08 3.00 6.98
N GLU A 59 19.00 3.55 7.77
CA GLU A 59 19.17 5.01 7.88
C GLU A 59 19.56 5.68 6.55
N SER A 60 20.45 5.05 5.77
CA SER A 60 20.81 5.55 4.44
C SER A 60 19.62 5.61 3.48
N PHE A 61 18.67 4.68 3.62
CA PHE A 61 17.44 4.68 2.81
C PHE A 61 16.47 5.76 3.27
N LYS A 62 16.37 6.04 4.57
CA LYS A 62 15.58 7.19 5.05
C LYS A 62 16.09 8.51 4.48
N GLU A 63 17.40 8.70 4.41
CA GLU A 63 18.00 9.91 3.82
C GLU A 63 17.66 10.03 2.33
N ILE A 64 17.79 8.94 1.57
CA ILE A 64 17.43 8.90 0.15
C ILE A 64 15.94 9.18 -0.03
N LYS A 65 15.06 8.50 0.71
CA LYS A 65 13.61 8.69 0.66
C LYS A 65 13.22 10.10 1.06
N LYS A 66 13.86 10.70 2.07
CA LYS A 66 13.66 12.10 2.45
C LYS A 66 14.05 13.07 1.32
N SER A 67 15.10 12.75 0.56
CA SER A 67 15.55 13.58 -0.56
C SER A 67 14.74 13.40 -1.85
N LYS A 68 14.24 12.19 -2.11
CA LYS A 68 13.57 11.81 -3.36
C LYS A 68 12.04 11.74 -3.24
N GLY A 69 11.51 11.65 -2.02
CA GLY A 69 10.08 11.47 -1.76
C GLY A 69 9.55 10.21 -2.44
N MET A 70 8.37 10.34 -3.06
CA MET A 70 7.71 9.24 -3.77
C MET A 70 8.54 8.65 -4.91
N LYS A 71 9.39 9.45 -5.56
CA LYS A 71 10.25 8.98 -6.65
C LYS A 71 11.12 7.79 -6.26
N PHE A 72 11.46 7.65 -4.98
CA PHE A 72 12.17 6.47 -4.49
C PHE A 72 11.33 5.20 -4.64
N CYS A 73 10.07 5.21 -4.20
CA CYS A 73 9.16 4.08 -4.36
C CYS A 73 8.92 3.74 -5.83
N LEU A 74 8.75 4.76 -6.68
CA LEU A 74 8.55 4.55 -8.12
C LEU A 74 9.74 3.85 -8.79
N CYS A 75 10.98 4.16 -8.39
CA CYS A 75 12.15 3.42 -8.87
C CYS A 75 12.16 1.95 -8.41
N LEU A 76 11.64 1.65 -7.22
CA LEU A 76 11.50 0.25 -6.76
C LEU A 76 10.42 -0.50 -7.55
N VAL A 77 9.34 0.18 -7.91
CA VAL A 77 8.29 -0.36 -8.79
C VAL A 77 8.88 -0.74 -10.14
N GLU A 78 9.67 0.14 -10.76
CA GLU A 78 10.32 -0.10 -12.07
C GLU A 78 11.29 -1.30 -12.07
N MET A 79 11.79 -1.70 -10.90
CA MET A 79 12.67 -2.87 -10.77
C MET A 79 11.90 -4.20 -10.62
N ALA A 80 10.59 -4.15 -10.42
CA ALA A 80 9.78 -5.34 -10.17
C ALA A 80 9.26 -5.98 -11.47
N ASP A 81 9.12 -7.30 -11.46
CA ASP A 81 8.41 -8.03 -12.51
C ASP A 81 6.88 -7.85 -12.39
N TYR A 82 6.39 -7.64 -11.16
CA TYR A 82 4.97 -7.50 -10.82
C TYR A 82 4.77 -6.48 -9.70
N LEU A 83 3.63 -5.80 -9.70
CA LEU A 83 3.15 -5.03 -8.56
C LEU A 83 1.94 -5.73 -7.95
N VAL A 84 1.95 -5.89 -6.63
CA VAL A 84 0.79 -6.33 -5.85
C VAL A 84 0.41 -5.19 -4.92
N PHE A 85 -0.88 -4.85 -4.83
CA PHE A 85 -1.35 -3.87 -3.87
C PHE A 85 -2.50 -4.39 -3.01
N GLN A 86 -2.68 -3.77 -1.84
CA GLN A 86 -3.81 -4.04 -0.97
C GLN A 86 -4.54 -2.73 -0.62
N ARG A 87 -5.87 -2.75 -0.71
CA ARG A 87 -6.71 -1.70 -0.14
C ARG A 87 -6.82 -1.90 1.36
N TYR A 88 -6.70 -0.82 2.14
CA TYR A 88 -6.85 -0.94 3.58
C TYR A 88 -8.30 -1.19 3.97
N LYS A 89 -8.56 -2.25 4.74
CA LYS A 89 -9.87 -2.52 5.33
C LYS A 89 -10.09 -1.60 6.53
N ILE A 90 -11.12 -0.76 6.44
CA ILE A 90 -11.53 0.11 7.54
C ILE A 90 -12.08 -0.75 8.67
N THR A 91 -11.34 -0.81 9.78
CA THR A 91 -11.75 -1.55 10.98
C THR A 91 -12.79 -0.78 11.80
N GLU A 92 -13.57 -1.48 12.63
CA GLU A 92 -14.49 -0.83 13.56
C GLU A 92 -13.76 0.04 14.60
N GLY A 93 -12.56 -0.39 15.03
CA GLY A 93 -11.68 0.42 15.88
C GLY A 93 -11.31 1.74 15.21
N PHE A 94 -10.95 1.70 13.93
CA PHE A 94 -10.66 2.90 13.15
C PHE A 94 -11.88 3.82 13.01
N LYS A 95 -13.06 3.26 12.73
CA LYS A 95 -14.31 4.04 12.68
C LYS A 95 -14.63 4.70 14.02
N LYS A 96 -14.43 3.99 15.13
CA LYS A 96 -14.63 4.51 16.48
C LYS A 96 -13.67 5.67 16.75
N PHE A 97 -12.38 5.49 16.46
CA PHE A 97 -11.37 6.54 16.58
C PHE A 97 -11.76 7.77 15.76
N LEU A 98 -12.10 7.60 14.47
CA LEU A 98 -12.48 8.72 13.62
C LEU A 98 -13.69 9.45 14.21
N LYS A 99 -14.67 8.74 14.75
CA LYS A 99 -15.83 9.35 15.41
C LYS A 99 -15.41 10.20 16.60
N GLU A 100 -14.57 9.68 17.49
CA GLU A 100 -14.06 10.42 18.66
C GLU A 100 -13.30 11.68 18.23
N TYR A 101 -12.40 11.56 17.25
CA TYR A 101 -11.68 12.69 16.67
C TYR A 101 -12.64 13.75 16.08
N MET A 102 -13.66 13.33 15.35
CA MET A 102 -14.65 14.26 14.79
C MET A 102 -15.49 14.95 15.88
N ASP A 103 -15.78 14.26 16.98
CA ASP A 103 -16.55 14.80 18.11
C ASP A 103 -15.73 15.85 18.88
N GLU A 104 -14.43 15.62 19.07
CA GLU A 104 -13.50 16.58 19.69
C GLU A 104 -13.33 17.86 18.85
N GLU A 105 -13.19 17.70 17.52
CA GLU A 105 -12.94 18.79 16.59
C GLU A 105 -14.23 19.50 16.11
N SER A 106 -15.41 19.05 16.59
CA SER A 106 -16.73 19.53 16.15
C SER A 106 -17.01 21.03 16.43
N SER A 107 -16.20 21.64 17.30
CA SER A 107 -16.25 23.07 17.63
C SER A 107 -15.31 23.95 16.77
N GLY A 108 -14.54 23.34 15.86
CA GLY A 108 -13.52 24.00 15.06
C GLY A 108 -14.03 24.87 13.89
N GLU A 109 -13.09 25.53 13.22
CA GLU A 109 -13.31 26.43 12.09
C GLU A 109 -14.01 25.75 10.88
N GLU A 110 -14.53 26.54 9.94
CA GLU A 110 -15.23 26.03 8.73
C GLU A 110 -14.41 25.02 7.91
N LYS A 111 -13.08 25.16 7.92
CA LYS A 111 -12.14 24.22 7.29
C LYS A 111 -12.27 22.81 7.87
N VAL A 112 -12.35 22.72 9.21
CA VAL A 112 -12.54 21.47 9.95
C VAL A 112 -13.87 20.83 9.53
N ARG A 113 -14.96 21.61 9.42
CA ARG A 113 -16.27 21.09 9.00
C ARG A 113 -16.28 20.46 7.60
N LYS A 114 -15.55 21.03 6.63
CA LYS A 114 -15.41 20.43 5.30
C LYS A 114 -14.66 19.09 5.35
N GLU A 115 -13.65 18.99 6.20
CA GLU A 115 -12.90 17.76 6.42
C GLU A 115 -13.75 16.69 7.13
N MET A 116 -14.60 17.09 8.08
CA MET A 116 -15.57 16.19 8.72
C MET A 116 -16.51 15.54 7.69
N HIS A 117 -16.93 16.26 6.66
CA HIS A 117 -17.75 15.68 5.60
C HIS A 117 -16.99 14.61 4.81
N LYS A 118 -15.71 14.85 4.47
CA LYS A 118 -14.85 13.85 3.81
C LYS A 118 -14.64 12.61 4.70
N LEU A 119 -14.36 12.82 5.99
CA LEU A 119 -14.20 11.75 6.98
C LEU A 119 -15.44 10.86 7.09
N ARG A 120 -16.63 11.47 7.16
CA ARG A 120 -17.90 10.74 7.15
C ARG A 120 -18.10 9.93 5.87
N GLY A 121 -17.61 10.44 4.74
CA GLY A 121 -17.58 9.69 3.47
C GLY A 121 -16.68 8.45 3.56
N LEU A 122 -15.47 8.60 4.11
CA LEU A 122 -14.54 7.48 4.30
C LEU A 122 -15.11 6.42 5.26
N MET A 123 -15.74 6.81 6.36
CA MET A 123 -16.32 5.87 7.33
C MET A 123 -17.41 4.96 6.76
N LYS A 124 -18.03 5.34 5.63
CA LYS A 124 -19.04 4.53 4.93
C LYS A 124 -18.41 3.49 4.02
N ARG A 125 -17.11 3.58 3.75
CA ARG A 125 -16.39 2.63 2.89
C ARG A 125 -15.92 1.45 3.72
N GLU A 126 -15.84 0.30 3.07
CA GLU A 126 -15.25 -0.89 3.67
C GLU A 126 -13.74 -0.90 3.48
N LYS A 127 -13.26 -0.47 2.30
CA LYS A 127 -11.84 -0.41 1.96
C LYS A 127 -11.48 0.94 1.37
N ILE A 128 -10.23 1.36 1.55
CA ILE A 128 -9.69 2.61 1.02
C ILE A 128 -8.33 2.45 0.35
N VAL A 129 -8.08 3.28 -0.65
CA VAL A 129 -6.78 3.45 -1.31
C VAL A 129 -6.17 4.77 -0.86
N THR A 130 -4.89 4.73 -0.45
CA THR A 130 -4.13 5.94 -0.10
C THR A 130 -3.48 6.56 -1.33
N PRO A 131 -3.11 7.86 -1.28
CA PRO A 131 -2.49 8.53 -2.42
C PRO A 131 -1.21 7.84 -2.90
N GLY A 132 -0.38 7.37 -1.96
CA GLY A 132 0.88 6.69 -2.29
C GLY A 132 0.65 5.37 -3.03
N VAL A 133 -0.30 4.55 -2.55
CA VAL A 133 -0.64 3.28 -3.22
C VAL A 133 -1.22 3.53 -4.61
N ALA A 134 -2.11 4.52 -4.76
CA ALA A 134 -2.64 4.90 -6.06
C ALA A 134 -1.53 5.35 -7.03
N GLU A 135 -0.61 6.19 -6.56
CA GLU A 135 0.52 6.67 -7.37
C GLU A 135 1.46 5.54 -7.80
N GLU A 136 1.79 4.61 -6.90
CA GLU A 136 2.61 3.42 -7.19
C GLU A 136 1.92 2.48 -8.20
N VAL A 137 0.61 2.22 -8.03
CA VAL A 137 -0.17 1.38 -8.96
C VAL A 137 -0.26 2.02 -10.34
N ASN A 138 -0.59 3.32 -10.41
CA ASN A 138 -0.70 4.01 -11.69
C ASN A 138 0.64 4.08 -12.41
N HIS A 139 1.74 4.28 -11.67
CA HIS A 139 3.08 4.22 -12.24
C HIS A 139 3.40 2.83 -12.82
N ALA A 140 3.01 1.75 -12.15
CA ALA A 140 3.16 0.40 -12.70
C ALA A 140 2.37 0.21 -13.99
N LEU A 141 1.10 0.64 -14.02
CA LEU A 141 0.24 0.57 -15.21
C LEU A 141 0.83 1.37 -16.39
N GLU A 142 1.34 2.58 -16.14
CA GLU A 142 1.99 3.44 -17.14
C GLU A 142 3.27 2.83 -17.74
N ASN A 143 3.92 1.92 -17.02
CA ASN A 143 5.16 1.25 -17.43
C ASN A 143 4.94 -0.22 -17.85
N ASP A 144 3.69 -0.61 -18.15
CA ASP A 144 3.31 -1.97 -18.56
C ASP A 144 3.72 -3.06 -17.55
N ILE A 145 3.82 -2.71 -16.27
CA ILE A 145 4.11 -3.66 -15.18
C ILE A 145 2.79 -4.29 -14.75
N PRO A 146 2.63 -5.63 -14.78
CA PRO A 146 1.38 -6.27 -14.41
C PRO A 146 1.04 -6.03 -12.93
N VAL A 147 -0.20 -5.59 -12.69
CA VAL A 147 -0.72 -5.24 -11.36
C VAL A 147 -1.70 -6.28 -10.86
N TYR A 148 -1.61 -6.60 -9.57
CA TYR A 148 -2.49 -7.51 -8.87
C TYR A 148 -3.07 -6.85 -7.61
N GLU A 149 -4.33 -7.16 -7.30
CA GLU A 149 -4.98 -6.72 -6.05
C GLU A 149 -5.09 -7.91 -5.07
N ILE A 150 -4.80 -7.66 -3.79
CA ILE A 150 -5.15 -8.56 -2.68
C ILE A 150 -6.64 -8.36 -2.34
N THR A 151 -7.45 -9.38 -2.62
CA THR A 151 -8.89 -9.44 -2.32
C THR A 151 -9.18 -10.45 -1.21
N GLU A 152 -10.44 -10.57 -0.79
CA GLU A 152 -10.84 -11.62 0.16
C GLU A 152 -10.75 -13.03 -0.43
N SER A 153 -10.72 -13.14 -1.75
CA SER A 153 -10.60 -14.40 -2.49
C SER A 153 -9.15 -14.77 -2.81
N GLY A 154 -8.19 -13.86 -2.57
CA GLY A 154 -6.76 -14.05 -2.84
C GLY A 154 -6.17 -12.96 -3.73
N ILE A 155 -5.14 -13.32 -4.51
CA ILE A 155 -4.46 -12.40 -5.43
C ILE A 155 -5.14 -12.46 -6.80
N GLU A 156 -5.62 -11.33 -7.31
CA GLU A 156 -6.36 -11.23 -8.57
C GLU A 156 -5.71 -10.23 -9.52
N ASP A 157 -5.81 -10.46 -10.84
CA ASP A 157 -5.35 -9.50 -11.85
C ASP A 157 -6.13 -8.18 -11.71
N PHE A 158 -5.43 -7.06 -11.58
CA PHE A 158 -6.05 -5.74 -11.65
C PHE A 158 -6.14 -5.30 -13.12
N ARG A 159 -7.36 -5.04 -13.61
CA ARG A 159 -7.65 -4.81 -15.04
C ARG A 159 -8.17 -3.41 -15.36
N GLU A 160 -8.18 -2.51 -14.38
CA GLU A 160 -8.59 -1.13 -14.61
C GLU A 160 -7.44 -0.32 -15.19
N GLU A 161 -7.76 0.74 -15.93
CA GLU A 161 -6.75 1.63 -16.53
C GLU A 161 -6.06 2.53 -15.51
N GLU A 162 -6.70 2.77 -14.35
CA GLU A 162 -6.21 3.66 -13.30
C GLU A 162 -6.81 3.25 -11.95
N LEU A 163 -6.01 3.29 -10.89
CA LEU A 163 -6.47 3.23 -9.51
C LEU A 163 -6.61 4.64 -8.93
N LYS A 164 -7.83 4.98 -8.47
CA LYS A 164 -8.11 6.27 -7.82
C LYS A 164 -7.88 6.20 -6.32
N SER A 165 -7.18 7.19 -5.78
CA SER A 165 -7.07 7.39 -4.35
C SER A 165 -8.40 7.85 -3.75
N ASP A 166 -8.72 7.36 -2.55
CA ASP A 166 -9.90 7.76 -1.80
C ASP A 166 -9.65 9.00 -0.91
N ILE A 167 -8.38 9.40 -0.81
CA ILE A 167 -7.90 10.53 -0.01
C ILE A 167 -7.13 11.46 -0.94
N SER A 168 -7.18 12.78 -0.74
CA SER A 168 -6.37 13.71 -1.55
C SER A 168 -4.93 13.77 -1.02
N PRO A 169 -3.91 13.93 -1.87
CA PRO A 169 -2.53 14.10 -1.42
C PRO A 169 -2.32 15.43 -0.65
N PRO A 170 -1.34 15.51 0.27
CA PRO A 170 -0.98 16.77 0.94
C PRO A 170 -0.40 17.81 -0.06
N PRO A 171 -0.48 19.13 0.21
CA PRO A 171 -0.83 19.80 1.47
C PRO A 171 -2.33 20.15 1.62
N GLU A 172 -3.14 19.87 0.62
CA GLU A 172 -4.55 20.28 0.58
C GLU A 172 -5.44 19.44 1.51
N ASP A 173 -5.04 18.20 1.83
CA ASP A 173 -5.79 17.31 2.71
C ASP A 173 -5.12 17.15 4.08
N THR A 174 -5.57 18.01 5.01
CA THR A 174 -5.45 17.81 6.46
C THR A 174 -5.84 16.38 6.87
N LEU A 175 -6.81 15.80 6.18
CA LEU A 175 -7.25 14.42 6.33
C LEU A 175 -6.10 13.40 6.26
N TYR A 176 -5.15 13.53 5.33
CA TYR A 176 -4.03 12.58 5.25
C TYR A 176 -3.15 12.64 6.51
N ASN A 177 -2.91 13.84 7.04
CA ASN A 177 -2.17 14.02 8.28
C ASN A 177 -2.97 13.55 9.50
N THR A 178 -4.29 13.77 9.50
CA THR A 178 -5.21 13.23 10.50
C THR A 178 -5.15 11.72 10.48
N LEU A 179 -5.41 11.07 9.34
CA LEU A 179 -5.32 9.62 9.18
C LEU A 179 -3.96 9.10 9.63
N LYS A 180 -2.85 9.72 9.19
CA LYS A 180 -1.50 9.38 9.64
C LYS A 180 -1.36 9.42 11.17
N ARG A 181 -1.91 10.44 11.84
CA ARG A 181 -1.96 10.53 13.30
C ARG A 181 -2.89 9.47 13.91
N CYS A 182 -4.07 9.24 13.32
CA CYS A 182 -5.04 8.23 13.77
C CYS A 182 -4.38 6.85 13.83
N PHE A 183 -3.67 6.49 12.76
CA PHE A 183 -3.01 5.20 12.65
C PHE A 183 -1.81 5.05 13.60
N GLN A 184 -1.07 6.13 13.87
CA GLN A 184 0.03 6.11 14.85
C GLN A 184 -0.46 5.96 16.30
N ILE A 185 -1.71 6.33 16.59
CA ILE A 185 -2.29 6.25 17.94
C ILE A 185 -2.94 4.89 18.19
N SER A 186 -3.57 4.29 17.17
CA SER A 186 -4.23 2.98 17.28
C SER A 186 -3.29 1.78 17.50
N GLU A 187 -1.97 1.97 17.40
CA GLU A 187 -0.95 0.93 17.65
C GLU A 187 -0.48 0.89 19.12
N VAL A 188 -1.03 1.74 19.99
CA VAL A 188 -0.63 1.87 21.40
C VAL A 188 -1.63 1.22 22.37
N GLU A 189 -2.73 0.64 21.88
CA GLU A 189 -3.75 -0.06 22.70
C GLU A 189 -3.81 -1.58 22.45
#